data_AF-T2JTH3-F1
#
_entry.id   AF-T2JTH3-F1
#
_cell.length_a   1.000
_cell.length_b   1.000
_cell.length_c   1.000
_cell.angle_alpha   90.00
_cell.angle_beta   90.00
_cell.angle_gamma   90.00
#
_symmetry.space_group_name_H-M   'P 1'
#
loop_
_entity.id
_entity.type
_entity.pdbx_description
1 polymer ?
#
loop_
_entity_poly.entity_id
_entity_poly.type
_entity_poly.pdbx_seq_one_letter_code
_entity_poly.pdbx_strand_id
1 'polypeptide(L)'
;MKSFAARLLAVRQVSQLNTGKKTAGVDGVKSLNFKQRFALAERLLKAHDWKHSKLREIPIPKKDGTTRMLKVPTMADRAWQCLVKIRLRASTRSTVSRQKLRV
;
A
#
# COMPACT_ATOMS: atom_id res chain seq x y z
N MET A 1 11.55 -6.68 6.64
CA MET A 1 11.15 -5.28 6.92
C MET A 1 10.95 -5.10 8.42
N LYS A 2 12.02 -4.78 9.17
CA LYS A 2 12.02 -4.91 10.65
C LYS A 2 11.56 -3.64 11.39
N SER A 3 11.66 -2.46 10.78
CA SER A 3 11.29 -1.19 11.44
C SER A 3 9.80 -1.12 11.78
N PHE A 4 9.49 -0.83 13.05
CA PHE A 4 8.11 -0.65 13.53
C PHE A 4 7.49 0.65 12.99
N ALA A 5 8.24 1.76 13.05
CA ALA A 5 7.79 3.06 12.56
C ALA A 5 7.40 3.01 11.07
N ALA A 6 8.21 2.36 10.23
CA ALA A 6 7.90 2.23 8.80
C ALA A 6 6.59 1.47 8.53
N ARG A 7 6.30 0.43 9.33
CA ARG A 7 5.04 -0.35 9.22
C ARG A 7 3.84 0.49 9.63
N LEU A 8 3.94 1.22 10.74
CA LEU A 8 2.87 2.13 11.18
C LEU A 8 2.61 3.24 10.16
N LEU A 9 3.67 3.82 9.58
CA LEU A 9 3.53 4.83 8.53
C LEU A 9 2.84 4.26 7.29
N ALA A 10 3.20 3.04 6.86
CA ALA A 10 2.53 2.38 5.73
C ALA A 10 1.03 2.14 6.01
N VAL A 11 0.69 1.63 7.20
CA VAL A 11 -0.71 1.41 7.60
C VAL A 11 -1.48 2.73 7.69
N ARG A 12 -0.87 3.79 8.26
CA ARG A 12 -1.48 5.13 8.32
C ARG A 12 -1.75 5.69 6.93
N GLN A 13 -0.77 5.62 6.04
CA GLN A 13 -0.90 6.11 4.68
C GLN A 13 -2.10 5.47 3.97
N VAL A 14 -2.20 4.14 4.05
CA VAL A 14 -3.24 3.38 3.35
C VAL A 14 -4.61 3.52 4.00
N SER A 15 -4.70 3.47 5.32
CA SER A 15 -6.00 3.49 6.02
C SER A 15 -6.57 4.90 6.26
N GLN A 16 -5.72 5.93 6.35
CA GLN A 16 -6.16 7.27 6.76
C GLN A 16 -5.90 8.35 5.70
N LEU A 17 -4.78 8.31 4.98
CA LEU A 17 -4.36 9.44 4.14
C LEU A 17 -4.74 9.28 2.67
N ASN A 18 -4.77 8.05 2.15
CA ASN A 18 -5.08 7.81 0.75
C ASN A 18 -6.52 8.21 0.38
N THR A 19 -6.69 8.89 -0.76
CA THR A 19 -8.00 9.31 -1.31
C THR A 19 -8.95 8.12 -1.53
N GLY A 20 -8.41 6.97 -1.94
CA GLY A 20 -9.16 5.72 -2.15
C GLY A 20 -9.30 4.82 -0.92
N LYS A 21 -9.09 5.33 0.30
CA LYS A 21 -9.13 4.52 1.54
C LYS A 21 -10.46 3.81 1.77
N LYS A 22 -11.59 4.38 1.31
CA LYS A 22 -12.95 3.81 1.48
C LYS A 22 -13.28 2.70 0.47
N THR A 23 -12.45 2.48 -0.56
CA THR A 23 -12.68 1.42 -1.55
C THR A 23 -12.21 0.10 -0.96
N ALA A 24 -13.14 -0.85 -0.81
CA ALA A 24 -12.84 -2.21 -0.36
C ALA A 24 -12.27 -3.06 -1.48
N GLY A 25 -11.38 -3.99 -1.13
CA GLY A 25 -10.94 -5.06 -2.02
C GLY A 25 -11.97 -6.18 -2.09
N VAL A 26 -11.50 -7.38 -2.42
CA VAL A 26 -12.32 -8.61 -2.44
C VAL A 26 -12.77 -9.01 -1.02
N ASP A 27 -12.01 -8.60 0.00
CA ASP A 27 -12.27 -8.83 1.43
C ASP A 27 -13.44 -7.99 1.99
N GLY A 28 -13.97 -7.03 1.23
CA GLY A 28 -15.07 -6.17 1.69
C GLY A 28 -14.68 -5.14 2.77
N VAL A 29 -13.42 -5.13 3.23
CA VAL A 29 -12.95 -4.24 4.30
C VAL A 29 -12.72 -2.84 3.76
N LYS A 30 -13.61 -1.91 4.13
CA LYS A 30 -13.54 -0.48 3.72
C LYS A 30 -12.70 0.37 4.67
N SER A 31 -12.65 0.03 5.95
CA SER A 31 -11.93 0.80 6.96
C SER A 31 -11.49 -0.11 8.10
N LEU A 32 -10.35 0.22 8.70
CA LEU A 32 -9.82 -0.51 9.85
C LEU A 32 -10.06 0.26 11.13
N ASN A 33 -10.48 -0.44 12.18
CA ASN A 33 -10.52 0.05 13.55
C ASN A 33 -9.10 0.21 14.11
N PHE A 34 -8.94 0.95 15.21
CA PHE A 34 -7.63 1.18 15.83
C PHE A 34 -6.86 -0.13 16.09
N LYS A 35 -7.46 -1.10 16.78
CA LYS A 35 -6.85 -2.41 17.06
C LYS A 35 -6.44 -3.16 15.79
N GLN A 36 -7.29 -3.13 14.75
CA GLN A 36 -7.01 -3.79 13.47
C GLN A 36 -5.82 -3.16 12.72
N ARG A 37 -5.56 -1.85 12.90
CA ARG A 37 -4.38 -1.20 12.32
C ARG A 37 -3.09 -1.71 12.95
N PHE A 38 -3.07 -1.91 14.26
CA PHE A 38 -1.91 -2.49 14.94
C PHE A 38 -1.71 -3.95 14.55
N ALA A 39 -2.79 -4.75 14.53
CA ALA A 39 -2.72 -6.14 14.05
C ALA A 39 -2.20 -6.22 12.61
N LEU A 40 -2.61 -5.30 11.72
CA LEU A 40 -2.07 -5.23 10.37
C LEU A 40 -0.58 -4.86 10.35
N ALA A 41 -0.15 -3.92 11.19
CA ALA A 41 1.26 -3.57 11.32
C ALA A 41 2.10 -4.75 11.83
N GLU A 42 1.58 -5.56 12.75
CA GLU A 42 2.22 -6.80 13.21
C GLU A 42 2.28 -7.85 12.10
N ARG A 43 1.20 -8.05 11.36
CA ARG A 43 1.17 -8.95 10.20
C ARG A 43 2.25 -8.61 9.17
N LEU A 44 2.55 -7.32 8.98
CA LEU A 44 3.62 -6.86 8.09
C LEU A 44 5.05 -7.25 8.54
N LEU A 45 5.25 -7.87 9.71
CA LEU A 45 6.54 -8.51 10.05
C LEU A 45 6.88 -9.62 9.06
N LYS A 46 5.87 -10.40 8.67
CA LYS A 46 5.96 -11.51 7.73
C LYS A 46 5.88 -11.06 6.28
N ALA A 47 6.20 -9.78 6.01
CA ALA A 47 6.13 -9.21 4.68
C ALA A 47 7.15 -9.79 3.67
N HIS A 48 8.10 -10.62 4.11
CA HIS A 48 8.99 -11.36 3.21
C HIS A 48 8.26 -12.54 2.54
N ASP A 49 7.42 -13.25 3.29
CA ASP A 49 6.63 -14.40 2.80
C ASP A 49 5.19 -13.99 2.46
N TRP A 50 5.01 -12.79 1.90
CA TRP A 50 3.68 -12.24 1.70
C TRP A 50 2.95 -12.91 0.53
N LYS A 51 1.79 -13.51 0.82
CA LYS A 51 0.86 -14.04 -0.19
C LYS A 51 -0.25 -13.03 -0.46
N HIS A 52 -0.29 -12.53 -1.70
CA HIS A 52 -1.26 -11.54 -2.14
C HIS A 52 -2.64 -12.16 -2.36
N SER A 53 -3.69 -11.37 -2.11
CA SER A 53 -5.07 -11.78 -2.37
C SER A 53 -5.48 -11.48 -3.81
N LYS A 54 -6.61 -12.04 -4.26
CA LYS A 54 -7.22 -11.67 -5.54
C LYS A 54 -7.59 -10.19 -5.56
N LEU A 55 -7.51 -9.58 -6.73
CA LEU A 55 -7.87 -8.19 -6.98
C LEU A 55 -9.37 -8.07 -7.27
N ARG A 56 -10.00 -7.02 -6.77
CA ARG A 56 -11.39 -6.68 -7.12
C ARG A 56 -11.41 -5.84 -8.37
N GLU A 57 -12.22 -6.20 -9.35
CA GLU A 57 -12.39 -5.42 -10.58
C GLU A 57 -13.58 -4.46 -10.46
N ILE A 58 -13.38 -3.20 -10.82
CA ILE A 58 -14.41 -2.17 -10.83
C ILE A 58 -14.41 -1.50 -12.21
N PRO A 59 -15.50 -1.58 -12.98
CA PRO A 59 -15.61 -0.88 -14.26
C PRO A 59 -15.72 0.63 -14.02
N ILE A 60 -14.90 1.42 -14.72
CA ILE A 60 -14.97 2.88 -14.74
C ILE A 60 -15.28 3.32 -16.18
N PRO A 61 -16.41 4.02 -16.41
CA PRO A 61 -16.74 4.52 -17.73
C PRO A 61 -15.77 5.64 -18.13
N LYS A 62 -15.34 5.65 -19.40
CA LYS A 62 -14.65 6.79 -20.02
C LYS A 62 -15.68 7.70 -20.71
N LYS A 63 -15.23 8.90 -21.10
CA LYS A 63 -16.04 9.83 -21.90
C LYS A 63 -16.39 9.26 -23.28
N ASP A 64 -15.54 8.39 -23.82
CA ASP A 64 -15.67 7.80 -25.16
C ASP A 64 -16.59 6.57 -25.21
N GLY A 65 -17.35 6.28 -24.14
CA GLY A 65 -18.23 5.11 -24.04
C GLY A 65 -17.53 3.78 -23.73
N THR A 66 -16.20 3.70 -23.87
CA THR A 66 -15.43 2.52 -23.46
C THR A 66 -15.24 2.44 -21.94
N THR A 67 -15.07 1.22 -21.41
CA THR A 67 -14.86 0.99 -19.97
C THR A 67 -13.40 0.63 -19.69
N ARG A 68 -12.81 1.22 -18.64
CA ARG A 68 -11.52 0.74 -18.09
C ARG A 68 -11.77 -0.05 -16.81
N MET A 69 -11.10 -1.19 -16.66
CA MET A 69 -11.18 -1.99 -15.44
C MET A 69 -10.15 -1.51 -14.41
N LEU A 70 -10.62 -1.04 -13.25
CA LEU A 70 -9.77 -0.74 -12.11
C LEU A 70 -9.59 -2.00 -11.25
N LYS A 71 -8.35 -2.40 -11.02
CA LYS A 71 -8.01 -3.51 -10.11
C LYS A 71 -7.68 -2.96 -8.73
N VAL A 72 -8.53 -3.27 -7.75
CA VAL A 72 -8.42 -2.79 -6.37
C VAL A 72 -7.93 -3.93 -5.46
N PRO A 73 -6.72 -3.79 -4.86
CA PRO A 73 -6.21 -4.75 -3.89
C PRO A 73 -6.86 -4.62 -2.50
N THR A 74 -6.68 -5.65 -1.69
CA THR A 74 -7.11 -5.64 -0.28
C THR A 74 -6.37 -4.57 0.53
N MET A 75 -6.89 -4.25 1.71
CA MET A 75 -6.23 -3.28 2.61
C MET A 75 -4.82 -3.75 3.02
N ALA A 76 -4.66 -5.06 3.22
CA ALA A 76 -3.39 -5.65 3.64
C ALA A 76 -2.34 -5.59 2.51
N ASP A 77 -2.74 -5.92 1.28
CA ASP A 77 -1.85 -5.85 0.11
C ASP A 77 -1.43 -4.41 -0.19
N ARG A 78 -2.34 -3.44 -0.05
CA ARG A 78 -2.01 -2.00 -0.15
C ARG A 78 -0.96 -1.58 0.88
N ALA A 79 -1.12 -2.03 2.13
CA ALA A 79 -0.18 -1.71 3.21
C ALA A 79 1.20 -2.33 2.95
N TRP A 80 1.25 -3.56 2.42
CA TRP A 80 2.49 -4.20 2.00
C TRP A 80 3.19 -3.44 0.87
N GLN A 81 2.46 -3.10 -0.20
CA GLN A 81 3.00 -2.31 -1.32
C GLN A 81 3.51 -0.94 -0.85
N CYS A 82 2.79 -0.29 0.06
CA CYS A 82 3.22 0.98 0.64
C CYS A 82 4.52 0.85 1.44
N LEU A 83 4.66 -0.22 2.22
CA LEU A 83 5.87 -0.50 2.99
C LEU A 83 7.09 -0.72 2.07
N VAL A 84 6.91 -1.50 1.00
CA VAL A 84 7.94 -1.71 -0.03
C VAL A 84 8.31 -0.39 -0.70
N LYS A 85 7.31 0.43 -1.07
CA LYS A 85 7.52 1.76 -1.66
C LYS A 85 8.35 2.68 -0.76
N ILE A 86 8.07 2.69 0.55
CA ILE A 86 8.84 3.48 1.52
C ILE A 86 10.31 3.01 1.55
N ARG A 87 10.53 1.69 1.57
CA ARG A 87 11.88 1.13 1.60
C ARG A 87 12.67 1.45 0.33
N LEU A 88 12.06 1.26 -0.84
CA LEU A 88 12.69 1.58 -2.12
C LEU A 88 13.04 3.06 -2.20
N ARG A 89 12.10 3.95 -1.86
CA ARG A 89 12.33 5.39 -1.89
C ARG A 89 13.47 5.85 -0.97
N ALA A 90 13.60 5.23 0.21
CA ALA A 90 14.70 5.51 1.12
C ALA A 90 16.06 5.21 0.48
N SER A 91 16.19 4.04 -0.18
CA SER A 91 17.42 3.65 -0.88
C SER A 91 17.71 4.55 -2.08
N THR A 92 16.71 4.80 -2.93
CA THR A 92 16.90 5.61 -4.14
C THR A 92 17.25 7.06 -3.80
N ARG A 93 16.63 7.66 -2.78
CA ARG A 93 16.96 9.04 -2.37
C ARG A 93 18.41 9.17 -1.91
N SER A 94 18.93 8.20 -1.16
CA SER A 94 20.34 8.18 -0.75
C SER A 94 21.30 7.96 -1.92
N THR A 95 20.91 7.21 -2.94
CA THR A 95 21.76 6.98 -4.13
C THR A 95 21.77 8.20 -5.05
N VAL A 96 20.61 8.79 -5.32
CA VAL A 96 20.48 9.97 -6.20
C VAL A 96 21.15 11.20 -5.57
N SER A 97 21.11 11.36 -4.24
CA SER A 97 21.84 12.43 -3.56
C SER A 97 23.35 12.20 -3.52
N ARG A 98 23.82 10.95 -3.54
CA ARG A 98 25.26 10.61 -3.55
C ARG A 98 25.90 10.74 -4.93
N GLN A 99 25.16 10.50 -6.01
CA GLN A 99 25.66 10.69 -7.38
C GLN A 99 25.77 12.17 -7.80
N LYS A 100 25.10 13.10 -7.10
CA LYS A 100 25.24 14.54 -7.35
C LYS A 100 26.49 15.20 -6.74
N LEU A 101 27.36 14.43 -6.07
CA LEU A 101 28.63 14.90 -5.48
C LEU A 101 29.86 14.27 -6.14
N ARG A 102 29.71 13.65 -7.31
CA ARG A 102 30.82 13.24 -8.19
C ARG A 102 30.63 13.84 -9.57
N VAL A 103 30.81 15.15 -9.66
CA VAL A 103 31.24 15.86 -10.87
C VAL A 103 32.16 16.98 -10.39
#